data_AF-A0A1I6HVS5-F1
#
_entry.id   AF-A0A1I6HVS5-F1
#
_cell.length_a   1.000
_cell.length_b   1.000
_cell.length_c   1.000
_cell.angle_alpha   90.00
_cell.angle_beta   90.00
_cell.angle_gamma   90.00
#
_symmetry.space_group_name_H-M   'P 1'
#
loop_
_entity.id
_entity.type
_entity.pdbx_description
1 polymer ?
#
loop_
_entity_poly.entity_id
_entity_poly.type
_entity_poly.pdbx_seq_one_letter_code
_entity_poly.pdbx_strand_id
1 'polypeptide(L)'
;MSEPSPTLAYSVTAFQAQSLDSLPVAPTERDRFGEELQPVGVYAGVIPFLGAIQDVEALQEHEQTDPDFKSKDWWWDHQRIRFLNGKMGLKVLLLIIPLVWVLSLWLAGPAVMVWMVAEVDAVRELPGLVVGLLGIILTIAWYGFAIWVTPSTTNWIMSTGLGFLLKPFEEAINKKLDKTLEDGCSEFNRLTGQVRIALGRGRFFEAPFVEFDAYIERVIQESGVFYRLMLVHRYTQKTFNKTGFSTIESDKTEVLAMWDMLHRYMDVSQPLPDTPRLEPFRHLDPVTAAHDRKTGRNPRYWRDLDLESWKEGEGRSEVYRRQVSYPWASRTCKLTPKLGKISMEEYRELRPADAWPI
;
A
#
# COMPACT_ATOMS: atom_id res chain seq x y z
N MET A 1 -4.05 23.98 -31.29
CA MET A 1 -5.41 23.41 -31.25
C MET A 1 -5.35 22.25 -30.26
N SER A 2 -5.74 22.51 -29.02
CA SER A 2 -5.83 21.51 -27.97
C SER A 2 -7.02 20.59 -28.27
N GLU A 3 -6.79 19.29 -28.31
CA GLU A 3 -7.87 18.30 -28.35
C GLU A 3 -8.82 18.53 -27.17
N PRO A 4 -10.15 18.42 -27.36
CA PRO A 4 -11.09 18.49 -26.25
C PRO A 4 -10.81 17.33 -25.30
N SER A 5 -10.40 17.66 -24.07
CA SER A 5 -10.27 16.70 -22.97
C SER A 5 -11.58 15.89 -22.87
N PRO A 6 -11.53 14.55 -22.83
CA PRO A 6 -12.74 13.75 -22.67
C PRO A 6 -13.41 14.19 -21.37
N THR A 7 -14.65 14.64 -21.47
CA THR A 7 -15.45 15.06 -20.31
C THR A 7 -15.51 13.86 -19.36
N LEU A 8 -14.93 13.99 -18.18
CA LEU A 8 -14.90 12.94 -17.17
C LEU A 8 -16.35 12.57 -16.82
N ALA A 9 -16.83 11.44 -17.33
CA ALA A 9 -18.19 10.97 -17.11
C ALA A 9 -18.20 9.98 -15.95
N TYR A 10 -18.81 10.38 -14.84
CA TYR A 10 -19.05 9.47 -13.71
C TYR A 10 -20.13 8.45 -14.08
N SER A 11 -19.95 7.21 -13.65
CA SER A 11 -20.99 6.18 -13.74
C SER A 11 -22.21 6.58 -12.91
N VAL A 12 -23.39 6.06 -13.26
CA VAL A 12 -24.60 6.16 -12.42
C VAL A 12 -24.37 5.50 -11.06
N THR A 13 -23.48 4.51 -10.98
CA THR A 13 -23.10 3.81 -9.74
C THR A 13 -22.01 4.53 -8.94
N ALA A 14 -21.51 5.68 -9.40
CA ALA A 14 -20.49 6.44 -8.70
C ALA A 14 -21.00 6.86 -7.32
N PHE A 15 -20.13 6.79 -6.32
CA PHE A 15 -20.53 7.05 -4.94
C PHE A 15 -20.84 8.53 -4.72
N GLN A 16 -22.03 8.82 -4.18
CA GLN A 16 -22.47 10.16 -3.82
C GLN A 16 -23.18 10.14 -2.46
N ALA A 17 -22.62 10.84 -1.48
CA ALA A 17 -23.19 10.81 -0.12
C ALA A 17 -24.55 11.52 0.00
N GLN A 18 -24.87 12.43 -0.93
CA GLN A 18 -26.12 13.20 -0.91
C GLN A 18 -27.31 12.40 -1.45
N SER A 19 -27.05 11.46 -2.36
CA SER A 19 -28.06 10.64 -3.03
C SER A 19 -27.92 9.17 -2.66
N LEU A 20 -27.58 8.87 -1.40
CA LEU A 20 -27.48 7.49 -0.93
C LEU A 20 -28.82 6.75 -1.06
N ASP A 21 -28.78 5.67 -1.84
CA ASP A 21 -29.89 4.74 -1.99
C ASP A 21 -30.18 3.99 -0.69
N SER A 22 -31.40 3.48 -0.60
CA SER A 22 -31.79 2.52 0.42
C SER A 22 -30.99 1.23 0.22
N LEU A 23 -30.53 0.63 1.31
CA LEU A 23 -29.77 -0.61 1.27
C LEU A 23 -30.40 -1.65 2.20
N PRO A 24 -30.26 -2.96 1.90
CA PRO A 24 -30.73 -4.00 2.80
C PRO A 24 -29.94 -3.98 4.11
N VAL A 25 -30.58 -4.51 5.16
CA VAL A 25 -29.95 -4.66 6.47
C VAL A 25 -28.74 -5.58 6.38
N ALA A 26 -27.72 -5.32 7.19
CA ALA A 26 -26.59 -6.24 7.31
C ALA A 26 -27.08 -7.57 7.92
N PRO A 27 -26.56 -8.73 7.47
CA PRO A 27 -26.92 -10.03 8.03
C PRO A 27 -26.45 -10.21 9.47
N THR A 28 -25.41 -9.48 9.87
CA THR A 28 -24.85 -9.46 11.22
C THR A 28 -24.88 -8.05 11.78
N GLU A 29 -24.85 -7.94 13.10
CA GLU A 29 -24.72 -6.64 13.76
C GLU A 29 -23.43 -5.94 13.33
N ARG A 30 -23.54 -4.63 13.10
CA ARG A 30 -22.42 -3.78 12.66
C ARG A 30 -21.58 -3.28 13.83
N ASP A 31 -22.07 -3.43 15.06
CA ASP A 31 -21.29 -3.12 16.27
C ASP A 31 -20.33 -4.28 16.56
N ARG A 32 -19.04 -3.97 16.68
CA ARG A 32 -17.97 -4.96 16.82
C ARG A 32 -17.10 -4.56 17.99
N PHE A 33 -16.89 -5.48 18.92
CA PHE A 33 -16.14 -5.20 20.13
C PHE A 33 -14.70 -4.79 19.81
N GLY A 34 -14.27 -3.62 20.29
CA GLY A 34 -12.91 -3.11 20.08
C GLY A 34 -12.67 -2.47 18.70
N GLU A 35 -13.71 -2.35 17.87
CA GLU A 35 -13.66 -1.74 16.55
C GLU A 35 -14.67 -0.60 16.45
N GLU A 36 -14.19 0.61 16.14
CA GLU A 36 -15.04 1.81 16.09
C GLU A 36 -15.60 2.00 14.66
N LEU A 37 -16.89 1.70 14.46
CA LEU A 37 -17.58 1.92 13.19
C LEU A 37 -17.56 3.40 12.79
N GLN A 38 -17.16 3.68 11.56
CA GLN A 38 -17.04 5.03 11.03
C GLN A 38 -18.28 5.45 10.23
N PRO A 39 -18.70 6.73 10.34
CA PRO A 39 -19.86 7.23 9.62
C PRO A 39 -19.57 7.42 8.13
N VAL A 40 -20.61 7.19 7.31
CA VAL A 40 -20.62 7.43 5.87
C VAL A 40 -21.41 8.70 5.56
N GLY A 41 -20.97 9.44 4.56
CA GLY A 41 -21.53 10.71 4.08
C GLY A 41 -21.27 11.96 4.92
N VAL A 42 -20.31 11.93 5.85
CA VAL A 42 -19.87 13.10 6.64
C VAL A 42 -18.38 13.35 6.40
N TYR A 43 -18.02 14.62 6.24
CA TYR A 43 -16.68 15.05 5.88
C TYR A 43 -16.15 16.10 6.87
N ALA A 44 -14.98 15.84 7.44
CA ALA A 44 -14.22 16.79 8.24
C ALA A 44 -13.41 17.76 7.37
N GLY A 45 -13.10 17.34 6.14
CA GLY A 45 -12.31 18.12 5.21
C GLY A 45 -10.82 18.09 5.55
N VAL A 46 -10.36 17.03 6.22
CA VAL A 46 -8.96 16.88 6.68
C VAL A 46 -8.23 15.83 5.86
N ILE A 47 -6.91 15.82 5.99
CA ILE A 47 -6.00 14.84 5.39
C ILE A 47 -5.13 14.23 6.51
N PRO A 48 -4.65 12.99 6.35
CA PRO A 48 -3.69 12.38 7.27
C PRO A 48 -2.39 13.19 7.30
N PHE A 49 -2.01 13.74 8.46
CA PHE A 49 -0.82 14.59 8.59
C PHE A 49 0.49 13.83 8.36
N LEU A 50 0.65 12.65 8.97
CA LEU A 50 1.83 11.82 8.79
C LEU A 50 1.87 11.26 7.36
N GLY A 51 0.71 10.88 6.83
CA GLY A 51 0.59 10.46 5.43
C GLY A 51 1.02 11.56 4.45
N ALA A 52 0.60 12.81 4.68
CA ALA A 52 0.98 13.94 3.85
C ALA A 52 2.51 14.16 3.83
N ILE A 53 3.18 14.05 4.98
CA ILE A 53 4.65 14.19 5.06
C ILE A 53 5.34 13.17 4.15
N GLN A 54 4.97 11.89 4.27
CA GLN A 54 5.56 10.80 3.47
C GLN A 54 5.29 10.99 1.97
N ASP A 55 4.11 11.50 1.65
CA ASP A 55 3.68 11.66 0.26
C ASP A 55 4.30 12.88 -0.43
N VAL A 56 4.70 13.94 0.30
CA VAL A 56 5.44 15.08 -0.28
C VAL A 56 6.79 14.63 -0.81
N GLU A 57 7.55 13.87 -0.02
CA GLU A 57 8.87 13.37 -0.44
C GLU A 57 8.74 12.53 -1.72
N ALA A 58 7.78 11.59 -1.73
CA ALA A 58 7.51 10.74 -2.90
C ALA A 58 7.07 11.55 -4.12
N LEU A 59 6.27 12.61 -3.93
CA LEU A 59 5.81 13.50 -5.02
C LEU A 59 7.00 14.26 -5.64
N GLN A 60 7.83 14.89 -4.81
CA GLN A 60 8.94 15.71 -5.25
C GLN A 60 10.06 14.89 -5.91
N GLU A 61 10.31 13.66 -5.41
CA GLU A 61 11.23 12.73 -6.04
C GLU A 61 10.69 12.25 -7.40
N HIS A 62 9.39 11.93 -7.48
CA HIS A 62 8.78 11.47 -8.73
C HIS A 62 8.79 12.56 -9.81
N GLU A 63 8.47 13.83 -9.47
CA GLU A 63 8.48 14.93 -10.43
C GLU A 63 9.85 15.11 -11.12
N GLN A 64 10.95 14.84 -10.43
CA GLN A 64 12.30 14.92 -11.02
C GLN A 64 12.53 13.88 -12.12
N THR A 65 11.87 12.72 -12.01
CA THR A 65 12.02 11.61 -12.95
C THR A 65 10.94 11.59 -14.03
N ASP A 66 9.71 11.95 -13.69
CA ASP A 66 8.55 12.03 -14.58
C ASP A 66 7.65 13.23 -14.23
N PRO A 67 7.92 14.41 -14.81
CA PRO A 67 7.15 15.63 -14.55
C PRO A 67 5.68 15.56 -14.98
N ASP A 68 5.34 14.67 -15.92
CA ASP A 68 4.00 14.52 -16.47
C ASP A 68 3.16 13.48 -15.71
N PHE A 69 3.76 12.75 -14.76
CA PHE A 69 3.11 11.69 -13.98
C PHE A 69 2.40 10.65 -14.87
N LYS A 70 3.06 10.24 -15.96
CA LYS A 70 2.58 9.22 -16.91
C LYS A 70 3.06 7.81 -16.54
N SER A 71 3.99 7.69 -15.61
CA SER A 71 4.55 6.43 -15.14
C SER A 71 3.46 5.52 -14.59
N LYS A 72 3.56 4.22 -14.90
CA LYS A 72 2.67 3.19 -14.34
C LYS A 72 2.88 3.00 -12.84
N ASP A 73 4.03 3.42 -12.32
CA ASP A 73 4.41 3.31 -10.92
C ASP A 73 3.73 4.36 -10.04
N TRP A 74 3.15 5.40 -10.65
CA TRP A 74 2.28 6.33 -9.95
C TRP A 74 0.87 5.75 -9.82
N TRP A 75 0.52 5.35 -8.61
CA TRP A 75 -0.69 4.55 -8.37
C TRP A 75 -1.96 5.35 -8.10
N TRP A 76 -1.87 6.67 -7.89
CA TRP A 76 -3.00 7.51 -7.50
C TRP A 76 -3.27 8.55 -8.59
N ASP A 77 -4.49 8.60 -9.09
CA ASP A 77 -4.92 9.65 -10.00
C ASP A 77 -6.31 10.15 -9.60
N HIS A 78 -6.91 11.02 -10.40
CA HIS A 78 -8.24 11.58 -10.16
C HIS A 78 -9.40 10.57 -10.39
N GLN A 79 -9.12 9.38 -10.94
CA GLN A 79 -10.10 8.37 -11.32
C GLN A 79 -10.02 7.14 -10.41
N ARG A 80 -8.82 6.72 -10.05
CA ARG A 80 -8.55 5.52 -9.25
C ARG A 80 -7.36 5.70 -8.30
N ILE A 81 -7.47 5.07 -7.14
CA ILE A 81 -6.33 4.79 -6.27
C ILE A 81 -6.03 3.30 -6.34
N ARG A 82 -4.83 2.97 -6.83
CA ARG A 82 -4.29 1.62 -6.85
C ARG A 82 -3.34 1.41 -5.66
N PHE A 83 -3.30 0.19 -5.15
CA PHE A 83 -2.39 -0.20 -4.08
C PHE A 83 -2.15 -1.70 -4.10
N LEU A 84 -0.98 -2.11 -3.63
CA LEU A 84 -0.66 -3.53 -3.46
C LEU A 84 -1.13 -4.00 -2.08
N ASN A 85 -1.81 -5.15 -2.05
CA ASN A 85 -2.04 -5.83 -0.78
C ASN A 85 -0.71 -6.36 -0.25
N GLY A 86 -0.42 -6.09 1.03
CA GLY A 86 0.88 -6.32 1.68
C GLY A 86 1.47 -7.72 1.46
N LYS A 87 2.17 -7.90 0.33
CA LYS A 87 2.96 -9.09 0.02
C LYS A 87 4.41 -8.75 0.31
N MET A 88 4.91 -9.19 1.46
CA MET A 88 6.33 -9.10 1.86
C MET A 88 7.31 -9.86 0.94
N GLY A 89 6.84 -10.45 -0.17
CA GLY A 89 7.61 -11.43 -0.95
C GLY A 89 8.87 -10.88 -1.61
N LEU A 90 8.87 -9.62 -2.08
CA LEU A 90 10.01 -9.07 -2.82
C LEU A 90 11.23 -8.81 -1.92
N LYS A 91 11.02 -8.27 -0.71
CA LYS A 91 12.09 -8.01 0.26
C LYS A 91 12.75 -9.31 0.75
N VAL A 92 11.95 -10.37 0.94
CA VAL A 92 12.48 -11.71 1.30
C VAL A 92 13.33 -12.27 0.17
N LEU A 93 12.91 -12.12 -1.09
CA LEU A 93 13.66 -12.63 -2.24
C LEU A 93 15.02 -11.95 -2.40
N LEU A 94 15.10 -10.64 -2.13
CA LEU A 94 16.35 -9.89 -2.13
C LEU A 94 17.30 -10.32 -1.00
N LEU A 95 16.77 -10.76 0.15
CA LEU A 95 17.58 -11.26 1.27
C LEU A 95 18.12 -12.69 1.05
N ILE A 96 17.50 -13.48 0.18
CA ILE A 96 17.98 -14.84 -0.15
C ILE A 96 19.34 -14.78 -0.84
N ILE A 97 19.58 -13.79 -1.69
CA ILE A 97 20.81 -13.67 -2.48
C ILE A 97 22.07 -13.55 -1.60
N PRO A 98 22.18 -12.58 -0.66
CA PRO A 98 23.32 -12.50 0.25
C PRO A 98 23.36 -13.71 1.20
N LEU A 99 22.22 -14.25 1.62
CA LEU A 99 22.17 -15.44 2.48
C LEU A 99 22.79 -16.67 1.79
N VAL A 100 22.41 -16.95 0.55
CA VAL A 100 22.95 -18.06 -0.25
C VAL A 100 24.44 -17.87 -0.50
N TRP A 101 24.89 -16.63 -0.76
CA TRP A 101 26.31 -16.32 -0.90
C TRP A 101 27.10 -16.67 0.38
N VAL A 102 26.65 -16.18 1.53
CA VAL A 102 27.30 -16.46 2.82
C VAL A 102 27.30 -17.96 3.10
N LEU A 103 26.18 -18.66 2.92
CA LEU A 103 26.12 -20.11 3.10
C LEU A 103 27.09 -20.84 2.15
N SER A 104 27.18 -20.43 0.89
CA SER A 104 28.11 -21.02 -0.06
C SER A 104 29.57 -20.83 0.35
N LEU A 105 29.93 -19.63 0.83
CA LEU A 105 31.28 -19.31 1.30
C LEU A 105 31.66 -20.15 2.53
N TRP A 106 30.73 -20.32 3.47
CA TRP A 106 30.98 -21.07 4.70
C TRP A 106 31.03 -22.59 4.48
N LEU A 107 30.23 -23.12 3.54
CA LEU A 107 30.16 -24.56 3.27
C LEU A 107 31.19 -25.03 2.23
N ALA A 108 31.63 -24.16 1.32
CA ALA A 108 32.55 -24.53 0.23
C ALA A 108 33.90 -25.06 0.75
N GLY A 109 34.50 -24.41 1.75
CA GLY A 109 35.80 -24.84 2.28
C GLY A 109 35.76 -26.24 2.87
N PRO A 110 34.91 -26.52 3.86
CA PRO A 110 34.73 -27.86 4.40
C PRO A 110 34.40 -28.89 3.32
N ALA A 111 33.52 -28.55 2.36
CA ALA A 111 33.17 -29.45 1.28
C ALA A 111 34.36 -29.79 0.37
N VAL A 112 35.21 -28.81 0.03
CA VAL A 112 36.44 -29.01 -0.75
C VAL A 112 37.43 -29.87 0.04
N MET A 113 37.56 -29.68 1.35
CA MET A 113 38.46 -30.49 2.18
C MET A 113 38.00 -31.95 2.25
N VAL A 114 36.69 -32.18 2.42
CA VAL A 114 36.09 -33.52 2.39
C VAL A 114 36.31 -34.17 1.03
N TRP A 115 36.04 -33.44 -0.06
CA TRP A 115 36.25 -33.92 -1.42
C TRP A 115 37.73 -34.25 -1.70
N MET A 116 38.65 -33.40 -1.24
CA MET A 116 40.09 -33.59 -1.43
C MET A 116 40.59 -34.87 -0.75
N VAL A 117 40.17 -35.13 0.49
CA VAL A 117 40.49 -36.39 1.20
C VAL A 117 39.82 -37.58 0.51
N ALA A 118 38.60 -37.38 -0.01
CA ALA A 118 37.82 -38.43 -0.65
C ALA A 118 38.27 -38.78 -2.06
N GLU A 119 39.00 -37.94 -2.80
CA GLU A 119 39.26 -38.19 -4.23
C GLU A 119 40.76 -38.12 -4.61
N VAL A 120 41.61 -37.51 -3.79
CA VAL A 120 43.03 -37.34 -4.12
C VAL A 120 43.86 -38.46 -3.50
N ASP A 121 44.33 -39.40 -4.33
CA ASP A 121 45.10 -40.57 -3.86
C ASP A 121 46.38 -40.20 -3.09
N ALA A 122 47.08 -39.13 -3.51
CA ALA A 122 48.26 -38.62 -2.81
C ALA A 122 47.96 -38.16 -1.37
N VAL A 123 46.72 -37.77 -1.07
CA VAL A 123 46.28 -37.38 0.29
C VAL A 123 45.91 -38.61 1.11
N ARG A 124 45.40 -39.68 0.46
CA ARG A 124 45.05 -40.95 1.11
C ARG A 124 46.26 -41.78 1.52
N GLU A 125 47.38 -41.64 0.81
CA GLU A 125 48.64 -42.32 1.14
C GLU A 125 49.35 -41.74 2.38
N LEU A 126 48.92 -40.58 2.88
CA LEU A 126 49.49 -39.95 4.07
C LEU A 126 48.97 -40.59 5.37
N PRO A 127 49.74 -40.52 6.48
CA PRO A 127 49.25 -40.99 7.78
C PRO A 127 47.97 -40.25 8.19
N GLY A 128 46.93 -40.99 8.59
CA GLY A 128 45.62 -40.41 8.90
C GLY A 128 45.62 -39.31 9.96
N LEU A 129 46.56 -39.35 10.91
CA LEU A 129 46.75 -38.30 11.92
C LEU A 129 47.25 -36.98 11.29
N VAL A 130 48.11 -37.06 10.28
CA VAL A 130 48.62 -35.89 9.54
C VAL A 130 47.51 -35.28 8.69
N VAL A 131 46.73 -36.11 8.00
CA VAL A 131 45.58 -35.67 7.19
C VAL A 131 44.51 -35.00 8.08
N GLY A 132 44.21 -35.59 9.24
CA GLY A 132 43.24 -35.04 10.19
C GLY A 132 43.66 -33.67 10.75
N LEU A 133 44.92 -33.52 11.18
CA LEU A 133 45.43 -32.24 11.69
C LEU A 133 45.45 -31.16 10.61
N LEU A 134 45.91 -31.49 9.39
CA LEU A 134 45.90 -30.56 8.26
C LEU A 134 44.48 -30.16 7.87
N GLY A 135 43.53 -31.09 7.83
CA GLY A 135 42.12 -30.81 7.55
C GLY A 135 41.51 -29.83 8.56
N ILE A 136 41.81 -30.00 9.86
CA ILE A 136 41.34 -29.08 10.92
C ILE A 136 41.94 -27.69 10.72
N ILE A 137 43.26 -27.58 10.52
CA ILE A 137 43.96 -26.30 10.32
C ILE A 137 43.41 -25.57 9.10
N LEU A 138 43.27 -26.26 7.97
CA LEU A 138 42.77 -25.70 6.73
C LEU A 138 41.29 -25.28 6.84
N THR A 139 40.48 -26.04 7.57
CA THR A 139 39.07 -25.68 7.83
C THR A 139 38.98 -24.42 8.71
N ILE A 140 39.78 -24.32 9.77
CA ILE A 140 39.85 -23.12 10.62
C ILE A 140 40.34 -21.92 9.81
N ALA A 141 41.38 -22.09 8.99
CA ALA A 141 41.89 -21.06 8.11
C ALA A 141 40.82 -20.59 7.10
N TRP A 142 40.04 -21.52 6.54
CA TRP A 142 38.94 -21.20 5.65
C TRP A 142 37.84 -20.41 6.35
N TYR A 143 37.44 -20.77 7.57
CA TYR A 143 36.47 -19.97 8.32
C TYR A 143 37.00 -18.58 8.64
N GLY A 144 38.29 -18.45 8.99
CA GLY A 144 38.94 -17.15 9.16
C GLY A 144 38.88 -16.29 7.88
N PHE A 145 39.17 -16.91 6.73
CA PHE A 145 39.04 -16.26 5.42
C PHE A 145 37.58 -15.89 5.11
N ALA A 146 36.63 -16.79 5.35
CA ALA A 146 35.21 -16.56 5.11
C ALA A 146 34.69 -15.38 5.93
N ILE A 147 35.04 -15.28 7.22
CA ILE A 147 34.68 -14.17 8.09
C ILE A 147 35.26 -12.85 7.55
N TRP A 148 36.52 -12.85 7.09
CA TRP A 148 37.17 -11.66 6.58
C TRP A 148 36.58 -11.18 5.23
N VAL A 149 36.24 -12.10 4.33
CA VAL A 149 35.72 -11.79 2.99
C VAL A 149 34.22 -11.46 3.00
N THR A 150 33.45 -12.00 3.94
CA THR A 150 31.99 -11.85 3.98
C THR A 150 31.53 -10.39 3.93
N PRO A 151 32.03 -9.45 4.77
CA PRO A 151 31.54 -8.06 4.75
C PRO A 151 31.77 -7.38 3.40
N SER A 152 32.97 -7.51 2.83
CA SER A 152 33.36 -6.87 1.58
C SER A 152 32.56 -7.41 0.39
N THR A 153 32.42 -8.73 0.28
CA THR A 153 31.70 -9.36 -0.84
C THR A 153 30.19 -9.20 -0.71
N THR A 154 29.64 -9.22 0.50
CA THR A 154 28.19 -8.96 0.69
C THR A 154 27.83 -7.53 0.33
N ASN A 155 28.63 -6.54 0.74
CA ASN A 155 28.42 -5.14 0.35
C ASN A 155 28.54 -4.93 -1.17
N TRP A 156 29.49 -5.61 -1.82
CA TRP A 156 29.62 -5.58 -3.27
C TRP A 156 28.42 -6.23 -3.98
N ILE A 157 27.93 -7.38 -3.48
CA ILE A 157 26.73 -8.05 -4.01
C ILE A 157 25.51 -7.14 -3.89
N MET A 158 25.32 -6.50 -2.73
CA MET A 158 24.17 -5.62 -2.48
C MET A 158 24.20 -4.32 -3.30
N SER A 159 25.37 -3.83 -3.71
CA SER A 159 25.51 -2.57 -4.46
C SER A 159 25.58 -2.77 -5.97
N THR A 160 26.49 -3.62 -6.44
CA THR A 160 26.85 -3.73 -7.87
C THR A 160 26.60 -5.14 -8.41
N GLY A 161 26.87 -6.16 -7.61
CA GLY A 161 26.74 -7.56 -8.01
C GLY A 161 25.30 -7.95 -8.34
N LEU A 162 24.31 -7.40 -7.62
CA LEU A 162 22.90 -7.67 -7.86
C LEU A 162 22.47 -7.26 -9.28
N GLY A 163 22.84 -6.04 -9.69
CA GLY A 163 22.55 -5.54 -11.03
C GLY A 163 23.23 -6.39 -12.11
N PHE A 164 24.48 -6.79 -11.89
CA PHE A 164 25.22 -7.65 -12.84
C PHE A 164 24.65 -9.07 -12.95
N LEU A 165 24.33 -9.71 -11.82
CA LEU A 165 23.80 -11.07 -11.76
C LEU A 165 22.37 -11.19 -12.29
N LEU A 166 21.55 -10.17 -12.04
CA LEU A 166 20.14 -10.16 -12.46
C LEU A 166 19.94 -9.61 -13.87
N LYS A 167 20.90 -8.87 -14.45
CA LYS A 167 20.80 -8.30 -15.81
C LYS A 167 20.33 -9.30 -16.88
N PRO A 168 20.86 -10.54 -16.95
CA PRO A 168 20.41 -11.51 -17.95
C PRO A 168 18.96 -11.97 -17.75
N PHE A 169 18.41 -11.79 -16.55
CA PHE A 169 17.07 -12.22 -16.15
C PHE A 169 16.12 -11.05 -15.92
N GLU A 170 16.56 -9.82 -16.14
CA GLU A 170 15.85 -8.59 -15.78
C GLU A 170 14.46 -8.55 -16.41
N GLU A 171 14.34 -8.82 -17.71
CA GLU A 171 13.04 -8.85 -18.41
C GLU A 171 12.11 -9.93 -17.86
N ALA A 172 12.63 -11.12 -17.55
CA ALA A 172 11.84 -12.23 -17.03
C ALA A 172 11.38 -11.95 -15.59
N ILE A 173 12.26 -11.36 -14.77
CA ILE A 173 11.97 -10.92 -13.40
C ILE A 173 10.92 -9.81 -13.42
N ASN A 174 11.12 -8.76 -14.23
CA ASN A 174 10.19 -7.64 -14.37
C ASN A 174 8.84 -8.13 -14.86
N LYS A 175 8.78 -8.95 -15.92
CA LYS A 175 7.50 -9.53 -16.40
C LYS A 175 6.77 -10.35 -15.34
N LYS A 176 7.51 -11.16 -14.55
CA LYS A 176 6.92 -11.96 -13.48
C LYS A 176 6.51 -11.09 -12.29
N LEU A 177 7.29 -10.05 -11.99
CA LEU A 177 7.00 -9.07 -10.96
C LEU A 177 5.75 -8.29 -11.34
N ASP A 178 5.71 -7.67 -12.51
CA ASP A 178 4.56 -6.95 -13.07
C ASP A 178 3.29 -7.79 -13.01
N LYS A 179 3.35 -9.04 -13.48
CA LYS A 179 2.20 -9.96 -13.37
C LYS A 179 1.79 -10.22 -11.91
N THR A 180 2.76 -10.38 -11.01
CA THR A 180 2.49 -10.60 -9.58
C THR A 180 1.94 -9.35 -8.89
N LEU A 181 2.37 -8.17 -9.34
CA LEU A 181 1.91 -6.86 -8.90
C LEU A 181 0.49 -6.62 -9.39
N GLU A 182 0.20 -6.86 -10.67
CA GLU A 182 -1.16 -6.82 -11.24
C GLU A 182 -2.10 -7.80 -10.51
N ASP A 183 -1.66 -9.05 -10.27
CA ASP A 183 -2.40 -10.04 -9.49
C ASP A 183 -2.59 -9.65 -8.01
N GLY A 184 -1.78 -8.71 -7.50
CA GLY A 184 -1.82 -8.19 -6.13
C GLY A 184 -2.43 -6.80 -6.02
N CYS A 185 -2.80 -6.19 -7.14
CA CYS A 185 -3.27 -4.82 -7.21
C CYS A 185 -4.74 -4.76 -6.83
N SER A 186 -5.02 -3.98 -5.80
CA SER A 186 -6.35 -3.55 -5.44
C SER A 186 -6.56 -2.12 -5.91
N GLU A 187 -7.82 -1.73 -6.13
CA GLU A 187 -8.16 -0.40 -6.59
C GLU A 187 -9.46 0.12 -5.96
N PHE A 188 -9.47 1.42 -5.68
CA PHE A 188 -10.67 2.22 -5.40
C PHE A 188 -10.95 3.06 -6.64
N ASN A 189 -12.08 2.80 -7.32
CA ASN A 189 -12.44 3.51 -8.54
C ASN A 189 -13.51 4.56 -8.25
N ARG A 190 -13.12 5.83 -8.29
CA ARG A 190 -14.00 6.98 -8.07
C ARG A 190 -15.04 7.12 -9.18
N LEU A 191 -14.68 6.81 -10.43
CA LEU A 191 -15.59 6.95 -11.57
C LEU A 191 -16.75 5.96 -11.53
N THR A 192 -16.48 4.72 -11.12
CA THR A 192 -17.50 3.66 -11.09
C THR A 192 -18.13 3.50 -9.70
N GLY A 193 -17.49 4.01 -8.65
CA GLY A 193 -17.87 3.77 -7.26
C GLY A 193 -17.55 2.36 -6.77
N GLN A 194 -16.77 1.59 -7.54
CA GLN A 194 -16.42 0.20 -7.22
C GLN A 194 -15.10 0.12 -6.44
N VAL A 195 -15.02 -0.90 -5.59
CA VAL A 195 -13.82 -1.27 -4.86
C VAL A 195 -13.45 -2.68 -5.26
N ARG A 196 -12.25 -2.84 -5.81
CA ARG A 196 -11.70 -4.14 -6.19
C ARG A 196 -10.51 -4.47 -5.31
N ILE A 197 -10.57 -5.57 -4.58
CA ILE A 197 -9.52 -5.99 -3.64
C ILE A 197 -8.94 -7.33 -4.10
N ALA A 198 -7.62 -7.38 -4.31
CA ALA A 198 -6.94 -8.59 -4.71
C ALA A 198 -6.91 -9.64 -3.58
N LEU A 199 -7.50 -10.81 -3.81
CA LEU A 199 -7.45 -11.97 -2.91
C LEU A 199 -6.22 -12.86 -3.18
N GLY A 200 -5.41 -12.50 -4.19
CA GLY A 200 -4.23 -13.24 -4.62
C GLY A 200 -4.56 -14.45 -5.51
N ARG A 201 -3.53 -14.90 -6.24
CA ARG A 201 -3.64 -15.98 -7.26
C ARG A 201 -4.67 -15.64 -8.36
N GLY A 202 -4.66 -14.39 -8.84
CA GLY A 202 -5.57 -13.91 -9.88
C GLY A 202 -7.04 -13.75 -9.46
N ARG A 203 -7.37 -13.91 -8.16
CA ARG A 203 -8.73 -13.72 -7.64
C ARG A 203 -8.87 -12.31 -7.07
N PHE A 204 -10.04 -11.71 -7.29
CA PHE A 204 -10.39 -10.39 -6.79
C PHE A 204 -11.74 -10.46 -6.08
N PHE A 205 -12.00 -9.49 -5.20
CA PHE A 205 -13.30 -9.23 -4.63
C PHE A 205 -13.72 -7.84 -5.08
N GLU A 206 -14.87 -7.70 -5.74
CA GLU A 206 -15.31 -6.42 -6.29
C GLU A 206 -16.71 -6.07 -5.80
N ALA A 207 -16.87 -4.93 -5.14
CA ALA A 207 -18.18 -4.49 -4.68
C ALA A 207 -18.28 -2.96 -4.66
N PRO A 208 -19.50 -2.39 -4.73
CA PRO A 208 -19.70 -0.97 -4.54
C PRO A 208 -19.15 -0.46 -3.21
N PHE A 209 -18.53 0.72 -3.22
CA PHE A 209 -17.92 1.32 -2.03
C PHE A 209 -18.91 1.49 -0.86
N VAL A 210 -20.18 1.78 -1.15
CA VAL A 210 -21.24 1.95 -0.15
C VAL A 210 -21.55 0.66 0.65
N GLU A 211 -21.15 -0.49 0.14
CA GLU A 211 -21.30 -1.79 0.79
C GLU A 211 -20.19 -2.09 1.78
N PHE A 212 -19.13 -1.27 1.83
CA PHE A 212 -18.07 -1.41 2.81
C PHE A 212 -18.35 -0.55 4.03
N ASP A 213 -18.29 -1.20 5.19
CA ASP A 213 -18.27 -0.54 6.48
C ASP A 213 -16.81 -0.33 6.89
N ALA A 214 -16.47 0.90 7.25
CA ALA A 214 -15.15 1.27 7.72
C ALA A 214 -15.11 1.21 9.26
N TYR A 215 -14.09 0.56 9.78
CA TYR A 215 -13.84 0.40 11.21
C TYR A 215 -12.45 0.89 11.55
N ILE A 216 -12.31 1.47 12.74
CA ILE A 216 -10.99 1.69 13.35
C ILE A 216 -10.73 0.55 14.31
N GLU A 217 -9.77 -0.29 13.96
CA GLU A 217 -9.34 -1.42 14.78
C GLU A 217 -8.22 -0.99 15.71
N ARG A 218 -8.34 -1.33 16.99
CA ARG A 218 -7.27 -1.19 17.97
C ARG A 218 -6.33 -2.39 17.90
N VAL A 219 -5.07 -2.15 17.58
CA VAL A 219 -4.01 -3.16 17.54
C VAL A 219 -3.12 -3.00 18.77
N ILE A 220 -3.06 -4.04 19.61
CA ILE A 220 -2.21 -4.04 20.80
C ILE A 220 -0.90 -4.77 20.45
N GLN A 221 0.22 -4.08 20.65
CA GLN A 221 1.57 -4.64 20.48
C GLN A 221 2.37 -4.41 21.77
N GLU A 222 3.54 -5.07 21.90
CA GLU A 222 4.41 -4.94 23.07
C GLU A 222 4.82 -3.48 23.35
N SER A 223 4.95 -2.67 22.30
CA SER A 223 5.33 -1.26 22.36
C SER A 223 4.19 -0.29 22.65
N GLY A 224 2.93 -0.75 22.65
CA GLY A 224 1.78 0.09 22.96
C GLY A 224 0.53 -0.20 22.15
N VAL A 225 -0.33 0.81 22.08
CA VAL A 225 -1.63 0.76 21.40
C VAL A 225 -1.50 1.49 20.08
N PHE A 226 -1.92 0.82 19.02
CA PHE A 226 -1.95 1.35 17.67
C PHE A 226 -3.35 1.21 17.09
N TYR A 227 -3.57 1.89 15.97
CA TYR A 227 -4.84 1.94 15.27
C TYR A 227 -4.62 1.65 13.79
N ARG A 228 -5.60 1.03 13.13
CA ARG A 228 -5.59 0.88 11.67
C ARG A 228 -6.99 0.95 11.10
N LEU A 229 -7.09 1.38 9.84
CA LEU A 229 -8.34 1.34 9.08
C LEU A 229 -8.62 -0.08 8.59
N MET A 230 -9.79 -0.60 8.95
CA MET A 230 -10.31 -1.87 8.47
C MET A 230 -11.55 -1.61 7.63
N LEU A 231 -11.62 -2.23 6.44
CA LEU A 231 -12.83 -2.23 5.63
C LEU A 231 -13.48 -3.60 5.71
N VAL A 232 -14.79 -3.65 5.93
CA VAL A 232 -15.55 -4.90 6.02
C VAL A 232 -16.69 -4.82 5.02
N HIS A 233 -16.77 -5.79 4.12
CA HIS A 233 -17.91 -5.87 3.21
C HIS A 233 -19.17 -6.31 3.99
N ARG A 234 -20.21 -5.47 3.97
CA ARG A 234 -21.39 -5.59 4.83
C ARG A 234 -22.11 -6.92 4.71
N TYR A 235 -22.24 -7.46 3.49
CA TYR A 235 -23.08 -8.64 3.28
C TYR A 235 -22.32 -9.95 3.38
N THR A 236 -21.05 -9.99 2.97
CA THR A 236 -20.25 -11.22 3.03
C THR A 236 -19.37 -11.29 4.28
N GLN A 237 -19.34 -10.23 5.10
CA GLN A 237 -18.49 -10.10 6.29
C GLN A 237 -16.99 -10.35 6.01
N LYS A 238 -16.56 -10.06 4.77
CA LYS A 238 -15.15 -10.19 4.39
C LYS A 238 -14.40 -8.98 4.92
N THR A 239 -13.38 -9.24 5.72
CA THR A 239 -12.54 -8.21 6.33
C THR A 239 -11.28 -7.95 5.52
N PHE A 240 -11.00 -6.67 5.31
CA PHE A 240 -9.85 -6.17 4.58
C PHE A 240 -9.07 -5.18 5.46
N ASN A 241 -8.00 -5.69 6.08
CA ASN A 241 -7.11 -4.95 6.98
C ASN A 241 -5.64 -4.94 6.49
N LYS A 242 -5.43 -5.33 5.23
CA LYS A 242 -4.13 -5.33 4.53
C LYS A 242 -4.20 -4.47 3.27
N THR A 243 -4.92 -3.35 3.37
CA THR A 243 -5.05 -2.38 2.27
C THR A 243 -3.92 -1.35 2.35
N GLY A 244 -3.71 -0.57 1.29
CA GLY A 244 -2.78 0.57 1.28
C GLY A 244 -3.14 1.66 2.29
N PHE A 245 -4.34 1.61 2.86
CA PHE A 245 -4.85 2.56 3.86
C PHE A 245 -4.92 1.94 5.27
N SER A 246 -4.53 0.67 5.42
CA SER A 246 -4.57 -0.06 6.70
C SER A 246 -3.22 -0.02 7.42
N THR A 247 -2.45 1.07 7.26
CA THR A 247 -1.20 1.27 8.01
C THR A 247 -1.48 1.33 9.50
N ILE A 248 -0.50 0.88 10.29
CA ILE A 248 -0.60 0.84 11.75
C ILE A 248 -0.07 2.18 12.25
N GLU A 249 -0.97 3.00 12.78
CA GLU A 249 -0.67 4.35 13.26
C GLU A 249 -0.72 4.39 14.79
N SER A 250 0.16 5.19 15.40
CA SER A 250 0.15 5.42 16.85
C SER A 250 -1.00 6.33 17.29
N ASP A 251 -1.51 7.18 16.39
CA ASP A 251 -2.58 8.14 16.67
C ASP A 251 -3.87 7.75 15.96
N LYS A 252 -4.96 7.62 16.72
CA LYS A 252 -6.29 7.32 16.19
C LYS A 252 -6.77 8.41 15.22
N THR A 253 -6.43 9.66 15.47
CA THR A 253 -6.87 10.79 14.64
C THR A 253 -6.29 10.73 13.23
N GLU A 254 -5.12 10.11 13.06
CA GLU A 254 -4.50 9.87 11.76
C GLU A 254 -5.36 8.88 10.94
N VAL A 255 -5.79 7.79 11.57
CA VAL A 255 -6.67 6.79 10.92
C VAL A 255 -8.05 7.39 10.60
N LEU A 256 -8.55 8.26 11.47
CA LEU A 256 -9.80 9.00 11.23
C LEU A 256 -9.69 9.95 10.02
N ALA A 257 -8.57 10.67 9.90
CA ALA A 257 -8.28 11.52 8.76
C ALA A 257 -8.04 10.72 7.48
N MET A 258 -7.43 9.53 7.58
CA MET A 258 -7.28 8.59 6.48
C MET A 258 -8.64 8.14 5.93
N TRP A 259 -9.60 7.80 6.80
CA TRP A 259 -10.96 7.51 6.38
C TRP A 259 -11.63 8.72 5.74
N ASP A 260 -11.52 9.91 6.34
CA ASP A 260 -12.09 11.15 5.77
C ASP A 260 -11.55 11.41 4.35
N MET A 261 -10.24 11.28 4.16
CA MET A 261 -9.57 11.43 2.88
C MET A 261 -10.08 10.40 1.85
N LEU A 262 -10.06 9.11 2.17
CA LEU A 262 -10.50 8.05 1.25
C LEU A 262 -11.99 8.19 0.90
N HIS A 263 -12.82 8.51 1.89
CA HIS A 263 -14.25 8.67 1.71
C HIS A 263 -14.59 9.92 0.88
N ARG A 264 -13.86 11.03 1.04
CA ARG A 264 -13.95 12.21 0.15
C ARG A 264 -13.46 11.89 -1.26
N TYR A 265 -12.40 11.11 -1.37
CA TYR A 265 -11.87 10.65 -2.65
C TYR A 265 -12.91 9.82 -3.42
N MET A 266 -13.71 9.00 -2.75
CA MET A 266 -14.75 8.21 -3.43
C MET A 266 -16.02 9.01 -3.76
N ASP A 267 -16.33 10.07 -3.01
CA ASP A 267 -17.52 10.89 -3.26
C ASP A 267 -17.31 11.87 -4.42
N VAL A 268 -17.94 11.60 -5.56
CA VAL A 268 -17.85 12.45 -6.76
C VAL A 268 -18.51 13.82 -6.58
N SER A 269 -19.35 13.98 -5.54
CA SER A 269 -19.92 15.27 -5.16
C SER A 269 -18.92 16.15 -4.39
N GLN A 270 -17.81 15.62 -3.92
CA GLN A 270 -16.78 16.35 -3.18
C GLN A 270 -15.55 16.60 -4.07
N PRO A 271 -14.84 17.73 -3.88
CA PRO A 271 -13.53 17.89 -4.48
C PRO A 271 -12.57 16.84 -3.91
N LEU A 272 -11.62 16.40 -4.72
CA LEU A 272 -10.55 15.49 -4.31
C LEU A 272 -9.89 16.01 -3.01
N PRO A 273 -9.52 15.11 -2.08
CA PRO A 273 -8.78 15.53 -0.89
C PRO A 273 -7.46 16.18 -1.33
N ASP A 274 -7.05 17.22 -0.60
CA ASP A 274 -5.86 17.99 -0.94
C ASP A 274 -4.61 17.29 -0.40
N THR A 275 -4.21 16.21 -1.05
CA THR A 275 -3.01 15.45 -0.69
C THR A 275 -1.92 15.60 -1.75
N PRO A 276 -0.64 15.45 -1.37
CA PRO A 276 0.47 15.54 -2.31
C PRO A 276 0.29 14.57 -3.50
N ARG A 277 -0.12 13.32 -3.23
CA ARG A 277 -0.32 12.30 -4.26
C ARG A 277 -1.34 12.67 -5.36
N LEU A 278 -2.31 13.52 -5.04
CA LEU A 278 -3.38 13.88 -5.98
C LEU A 278 -3.14 15.23 -6.66
N GLU A 279 -2.21 16.06 -6.17
CA GLU A 279 -1.92 17.37 -6.73
C GLU A 279 -1.78 17.39 -8.25
N PRO A 280 -1.03 16.47 -8.89
CA PRO A 280 -0.83 16.51 -10.34
C PRO A 280 -2.14 16.38 -11.14
N PHE A 281 -3.17 15.74 -10.57
CA PHE A 281 -4.40 15.37 -11.28
C PHE A 281 -5.61 16.22 -10.91
N ARG A 282 -5.49 17.14 -9.93
CA ARG A 282 -6.64 17.91 -9.43
C ARG A 282 -7.37 18.71 -10.49
N HIS A 283 -6.63 19.22 -11.46
CA HIS A 283 -7.19 20.01 -12.57
C HIS A 283 -7.99 19.16 -13.57
N LEU A 284 -7.86 17.83 -13.54
CA LEU A 284 -8.56 16.89 -14.41
C LEU A 284 -9.94 16.48 -13.84
N ASP A 285 -10.14 16.58 -12.53
CA ASP A 285 -11.44 16.36 -11.89
C ASP A 285 -12.27 17.66 -11.96
N PRO A 286 -13.46 17.66 -12.59
CA PRO A 286 -14.22 18.89 -12.84
C PRO A 286 -14.74 19.55 -11.57
N VAL A 287 -15.11 18.76 -10.56
CA VAL A 287 -15.61 19.26 -9.25
C VAL A 287 -14.47 19.93 -8.50
N THR A 288 -13.30 19.31 -8.53
CA THR A 288 -12.06 19.80 -7.92
C THR A 288 -11.54 21.04 -8.62
N ALA A 289 -11.49 21.06 -9.95
CA ALA A 289 -11.07 22.21 -10.73
C ALA A 289 -11.96 23.44 -10.49
N ALA A 290 -13.28 23.25 -10.37
CA ALA A 290 -14.21 24.33 -10.02
C ALA A 290 -14.00 24.81 -8.58
N HIS A 291 -13.78 23.89 -7.64
CA HIS A 291 -13.48 24.22 -6.24
C HIS A 291 -12.16 25.01 -6.11
N ASP A 292 -11.09 24.52 -6.71
CA ASP A 292 -9.75 25.12 -6.65
C ASP A 292 -9.73 26.51 -7.30
N ARG A 293 -10.46 26.72 -8.40
CA ARG A 293 -10.64 28.06 -9.01
C ARG A 293 -11.37 29.02 -8.07
N LYS A 294 -12.37 28.53 -7.34
CA LYS A 294 -13.15 29.34 -6.39
C LYS A 294 -12.34 29.72 -5.15
N THR A 295 -11.49 28.81 -4.65
CA THR A 295 -10.68 29.03 -3.45
C THR A 295 -9.33 29.70 -3.75
N GLY A 296 -8.91 29.74 -5.01
CA GLY A 296 -7.60 30.27 -5.41
C GLY A 296 -6.44 29.37 -4.99
N ARG A 297 -6.67 28.05 -4.90
CA ARG A 297 -5.64 27.08 -4.50
C ARG A 297 -4.46 27.10 -5.48
N ASN A 298 -3.24 27.14 -4.94
CA ASN A 298 -2.02 27.04 -5.75
C ASN A 298 -1.87 25.63 -6.36
N PRO A 299 -1.85 25.45 -7.69
CA PRO A 299 -1.76 24.14 -8.35
C PRO A 299 -0.40 23.41 -8.16
N ARG A 300 0.62 24.11 -7.65
CA ARG A 300 1.94 23.54 -7.31
C ARG A 300 2.24 23.61 -5.80
N TYR A 301 1.21 23.73 -4.97
CA TYR A 301 1.37 23.91 -3.52
C TYR A 301 2.29 22.86 -2.89
N TRP A 302 2.05 21.57 -3.14
CA TRP A 302 2.83 20.47 -2.55
C TRP A 302 4.18 20.27 -3.22
N ARG A 303 4.26 20.46 -4.55
CA ARG A 303 5.52 20.33 -5.29
C ARG A 303 6.56 21.37 -4.92
N ASP A 304 6.13 22.62 -4.74
CA ASP A 304 7.03 23.74 -4.44
C ASP A 304 7.16 23.98 -2.91
N LEU A 305 6.59 23.10 -2.09
CA LEU A 305 6.61 23.15 -0.64
C LEU A 305 8.01 22.84 -0.07
N ASP A 306 8.48 23.65 0.88
CA ASP A 306 9.56 23.22 1.78
C ASP A 306 8.98 22.37 2.93
N LEU A 307 9.28 21.07 2.92
CA LEU A 307 8.67 20.11 3.83
C LEU A 307 8.98 20.39 5.30
N GLU A 308 10.22 20.76 5.64
CA GLU A 308 10.59 21.03 7.03
C GLU A 308 9.92 22.30 7.56
N SER A 309 9.92 23.39 6.79
CA SER A 309 9.18 24.61 7.16
C SER A 309 7.68 24.35 7.28
N TRP A 310 7.09 23.54 6.40
CA TRP A 310 5.67 23.20 6.47
C TRP A 310 5.33 22.36 7.70
N LYS A 311 6.15 21.36 8.03
CA LYS A 311 5.98 20.53 9.22
C LYS A 311 5.96 21.36 10.50
N GLU A 312 6.83 22.35 10.60
CA GLU A 312 6.90 23.22 11.79
C GLU A 312 5.84 24.33 11.78
N GLY A 313 5.43 24.79 10.59
CA GLY A 313 4.46 25.85 10.37
C GLY A 313 3.02 25.35 10.16
N GLU A 314 2.51 25.51 8.94
CA GLU A 314 1.12 25.23 8.55
C GLU A 314 0.71 23.79 8.83
N GLY A 315 1.56 22.81 8.52
CA GLY A 315 1.28 21.39 8.72
C GLY A 315 0.95 21.07 10.18
N ARG A 316 1.72 21.59 11.14
CA ARG A 316 1.44 21.40 12.57
C ARG A 316 0.33 22.31 13.09
N SER A 317 0.37 23.59 12.73
CA SER A 317 -0.53 24.60 13.30
C SER A 317 -1.95 24.56 12.73
N GLU A 318 -2.12 24.07 11.51
CA GLU A 318 -3.41 24.00 10.83
C GLU A 318 -3.85 22.56 10.59
N VAL A 319 -3.06 21.77 9.85
CA VAL A 319 -3.48 20.41 9.43
C VAL A 319 -3.59 19.46 10.61
N TYR A 320 -2.49 19.26 11.35
CA TYR A 320 -2.46 18.38 12.52
C TYR A 320 -3.41 18.89 13.62
N ARG A 321 -3.41 20.19 13.89
CA ARG A 321 -4.33 20.79 14.88
C ARG A 321 -5.79 20.52 14.52
N ARG A 322 -6.19 20.74 13.26
CA ARG A 322 -7.56 20.49 12.81
C ARG A 322 -7.91 19.01 12.92
N GLN A 323 -7.00 18.11 12.55
CA GLN A 323 -7.16 16.68 12.70
C GLN A 323 -7.42 16.28 14.17
N VAL A 324 -6.65 16.80 15.13
CA VAL A 324 -6.78 16.45 16.56
C VAL A 324 -7.98 17.11 17.22
N SER A 325 -8.30 18.36 16.85
CA SER A 325 -9.38 19.14 17.45
C SER A 325 -10.76 18.85 16.85
N TYR A 326 -10.84 18.19 15.70
CA TYR A 326 -12.12 17.89 15.07
C TYR A 326 -12.97 16.96 15.97
N PRO A 327 -14.26 17.26 16.19
CA PRO A 327 -15.12 16.47 17.09
C PRO A 327 -15.57 15.17 16.44
N TRP A 328 -14.65 14.23 16.23
CA TRP A 328 -14.88 12.98 15.49
C TRP A 328 -16.06 12.14 16.00
N ALA A 329 -16.31 12.15 17.32
CA ALA A 329 -17.42 11.43 17.93
C ALA A 329 -18.81 12.05 17.66
N SER A 330 -18.86 13.32 17.22
CA SER A 330 -20.13 14.03 16.97
C SER A 330 -20.74 13.76 15.58
N ARG A 331 -20.01 13.05 14.71
CA ARG A 331 -20.44 12.80 13.33
C ARG A 331 -21.64 11.85 13.28
N THR A 332 -22.65 12.21 12.49
CA THR A 332 -23.86 11.38 12.29
C THR A 332 -23.84 10.70 10.94
N CYS A 333 -23.86 9.36 10.92
CA CYS A 333 -23.85 8.60 9.67
C CYS A 333 -25.12 8.84 8.83
N LYS A 334 -24.96 9.26 7.58
CA LYS A 334 -26.08 9.44 6.63
C LYS A 334 -26.62 8.13 6.08
N LEU A 335 -25.80 7.08 6.09
CA LEU A 335 -26.19 5.77 5.59
C LEU A 335 -27.05 4.99 6.59
N THR A 336 -26.82 5.12 7.89
CA THR A 336 -27.54 4.34 8.91
C THR A 336 -29.07 4.46 8.79
N PRO A 337 -29.68 5.64 8.57
CA PRO A 337 -31.13 5.77 8.37
C PRO A 337 -31.66 5.20 7.04
N LYS A 338 -30.79 4.74 6.14
CA LYS A 338 -31.14 4.16 4.84
C LYS A 338 -31.11 2.63 4.85
N LEU A 339 -30.52 2.02 5.88
CA LEU A 339 -30.42 0.57 6.01
C LEU A 339 -31.78 -0.07 6.35
N GLY A 340 -32.04 -1.24 5.79
CA GLY A 340 -33.25 -2.04 6.03
C GLY A 340 -34.50 -1.53 5.30
N LYS A 341 -34.37 -0.56 4.39
CA LYS A 341 -35.50 0.02 3.66
C LYS A 341 -35.92 -0.76 2.41
N ILE A 342 -35.07 -1.65 1.93
CA ILE A 342 -35.33 -2.54 0.80
C ILE A 342 -34.91 -3.96 1.17
N SER A 343 -35.49 -4.94 0.51
CA SER A 343 -35.12 -6.35 0.68
C SER A 343 -33.79 -6.67 -0.01
N MET A 344 -33.22 -7.84 0.30
CA MET A 344 -32.00 -8.31 -0.37
C MET A 344 -32.28 -8.68 -1.84
N GLU A 345 -33.48 -9.18 -2.10
CA GLU A 345 -33.97 -9.56 -3.43
C GLU A 345 -34.10 -8.32 -4.32
N GLU A 346 -34.78 -7.27 -3.84
CA GLU A 346 -34.90 -5.99 -4.54
C GLU A 346 -33.52 -5.38 -4.81
N TYR A 347 -32.61 -5.45 -3.83
CA TYR A 347 -31.27 -4.92 -4.00
C TYR A 347 -30.47 -5.65 -5.08
N ARG A 348 -30.62 -6.97 -5.21
CA ARG A 348 -29.97 -7.76 -6.25
C ARG A 348 -30.45 -7.39 -7.66
N GLU A 349 -31.70 -6.98 -7.82
CA GLU A 349 -32.23 -6.50 -9.10
C GLU A 349 -31.64 -5.15 -9.53
N LEU A 350 -31.24 -4.32 -8.55
CA LEU A 350 -30.60 -3.02 -8.80
C LEU A 350 -29.11 -3.14 -9.12
N ARG A 351 -28.48 -4.28 -8.83
CA ARG A 351 -27.04 -4.48 -9.05
C ARG A 351 -26.73 -4.75 -10.53
N PRO A 352 -25.55 -4.30 -11.02
CA PRO A 352 -25.03 -4.73 -12.31
C PRO A 352 -24.95 -6.26 -12.41
N ALA A 353 -25.22 -6.82 -13.59
CA ALA A 353 -25.25 -8.27 -13.81
C ALA A 353 -23.89 -8.97 -13.62
N ASP A 354 -22.81 -8.20 -13.72
CA ASP A 354 -21.42 -8.60 -13.51
C ASP A 354 -20.92 -8.36 -12.07
N ALA A 355 -21.76 -7.81 -11.20
CA ALA A 355 -21.39 -7.53 -9.82
C ALA A 355 -21.11 -8.82 -9.05
N TRP A 356 -20.15 -8.76 -8.12
CA TRP A 356 -19.76 -9.93 -7.34
C TRP A 356 -20.95 -10.54 -6.57
N PRO A 357 -21.06 -11.87 -6.49
CA PRO A 357 -22.18 -12.51 -5.81
C PRO A 357 -22.16 -12.20 -4.30
N ILE A 358 -23.32 -11.84 -3.77
CA ILE A 358 -23.57 -11.62 -2.34
C ILE A 358 -24.27 -12.81 -1.71
#